data_AF-A0A524N7C1-F1
#
_entry.id   AF-A0A524N7C1-F1
#
_cell.length_a   1.000
_cell.length_b   1.000
_cell.length_c   1.000
_cell.angle_alpha   90.00
_cell.angle_beta   90.00
_cell.angle_gamma   90.00
#
_symmetry.space_group_name_H-M   'P 1'
#
loop_
_entity.id
_entity.type
_entity.pdbx_description
1 polymer ?
#
loop_
_entity_poly.entity_id
_entity_poly.type
_entity_poly.pdbx_seq_one_letter_code
_entity_poly.pdbx_strand_id
1 'polypeptide(L)'
;MSQDNIIYIGRKPAMSYVMATLATFNNSETVHLKARGRAITTAVDVAEITRNRYMNKMEHPEITIGTEQVEDDRGKRNVSTMTIILNKGEAVVPQEALERRPRRQPRESSEEPVEVVEEIVVIEEEPEPV
;
A
#
# COMPACT_ATOMS: atom_id res chain seq x y z
N MET A 1 2.47 26.94 -16.00
CA MET A 1 2.89 25.83 -15.12
C MET A 1 2.17 26.00 -13.79
N SER A 2 0.90 25.58 -13.74
CA SER A 2 0.06 25.70 -12.54
C SER A 2 0.58 24.75 -11.45
N GLN A 3 0.56 25.20 -10.20
CA GLN A 3 1.46 24.73 -9.13
C GLN A 3 1.02 23.48 -8.33
N ASP A 4 -0.07 22.77 -8.64
CA ASP A 4 -0.78 22.04 -7.56
C ASP A 4 -0.94 20.51 -7.71
N ASN A 5 -0.03 19.85 -8.39
CA ASN A 5 -0.03 18.38 -8.52
C ASN A 5 1.19 17.71 -7.86
N ILE A 6 1.75 18.35 -6.84
CA ILE A 6 2.86 17.81 -6.03
C ILE A 6 2.34 17.27 -4.69
N ILE A 7 2.70 16.03 -4.36
CA ILE A 7 2.40 15.39 -3.07
C ILE A 7 3.73 15.09 -2.35
N TYR A 8 3.92 15.71 -1.19
CA TYR A 8 5.08 15.45 -0.34
C TYR A 8 4.85 14.25 0.57
N ILE A 9 5.67 13.21 0.40
CA ILE A 9 5.61 11.97 1.19
C ILE A 9 6.46 12.13 2.45
N GLY A 10 5.87 11.74 3.59
CA GLY A 10 6.44 11.88 4.92
C GLY A 10 6.06 10.69 5.79
N ARG A 11 5.59 10.96 7.02
CA ARG A 11 5.35 9.92 8.03
C ARG A 11 3.90 9.42 8.11
N LYS A 12 2.98 9.92 7.27
CA LYS A 12 1.59 9.42 7.28
C LYS A 12 1.55 8.00 6.68
N PRO A 13 0.52 7.19 7.01
CA PRO A 13 0.35 5.88 6.37
C PRO A 13 0.27 5.99 4.84
N ALA A 14 0.84 5.03 4.11
CA ALA A 14 0.90 5.03 2.65
C ALA A 14 -0.48 5.28 2.00
N MET A 15 -1.53 4.62 2.51
CA MET A 15 -2.89 4.78 1.98
C MET A 15 -3.42 6.22 2.04
N SER A 16 -2.99 7.04 3.01
CA SER A 16 -3.37 8.46 3.04
C SER A 16 -2.83 9.22 1.84
N TYR A 17 -1.61 8.91 1.39
CA TYR A 17 -1.00 9.50 0.21
C TYR A 17 -1.60 8.93 -1.08
N VAL A 18 -1.95 7.64 -1.11
CA VAL A 18 -2.67 7.04 -2.25
C VAL A 18 -4.00 7.77 -2.48
N MET A 19 -4.80 7.99 -1.43
CA MET A 19 -6.07 8.70 -1.56
C MET A 19 -5.88 10.14 -2.06
N ALA A 20 -4.87 10.85 -1.56
CA ALA A 20 -4.53 12.18 -2.06
C ALA A 20 -4.14 12.13 -3.55
N THR A 21 -3.37 11.13 -3.96
CA THR A 21 -2.95 10.92 -5.35
C THR A 21 -4.15 10.70 -6.27
N LEU A 22 -5.09 9.83 -5.88
CA LEU A 22 -6.32 9.59 -6.64
C LEU A 22 -7.17 10.87 -6.75
N ALA A 23 -7.30 11.63 -5.66
CA ALA A 23 -8.05 12.88 -5.65
C ALA A 23 -7.41 13.94 -6.56
N THR A 24 -6.08 14.05 -6.59
CA THR A 24 -5.37 14.97 -7.49
C THR A 24 -5.60 14.60 -8.95
N PHE A 25 -5.65 13.30 -9.29
CA PHE A 25 -5.93 12.82 -10.65
C PHE A 25 -7.33 13.12 -11.18
N ASN A 26 -8.25 13.59 -10.33
CA ASN A 26 -9.55 14.11 -10.79
C ASN A 26 -9.42 15.46 -11.48
N ASN A 27 -8.39 16.26 -11.14
CA ASN A 27 -8.18 17.62 -11.65
C ASN A 27 -6.85 17.77 -12.42
N SER A 28 -6.04 16.72 -12.49
CA SER A 28 -4.73 16.71 -13.14
C SER A 28 -4.48 15.39 -13.86
N GLU A 29 -3.76 15.43 -14.98
CA GLU A 29 -3.29 14.24 -15.69
C GLU A 29 -1.97 13.71 -15.14
N THR A 30 -1.24 14.54 -14.41
CA THR A 30 0.10 14.22 -13.89
C THR A 30 0.17 14.50 -12.39
N VAL A 31 0.88 13.66 -11.64
CA VAL A 31 1.10 13.83 -10.19
C VAL A 31 2.57 13.57 -9.87
N HIS A 32 3.18 14.46 -9.09
CA HIS A 32 4.56 14.36 -8.63
C HIS A 32 4.61 13.94 -7.16
N LEU A 33 5.05 12.72 -6.88
CA LEU A 33 5.33 12.27 -5.52
C LEU A 33 6.78 12.65 -5.16
N LYS A 34 6.96 13.56 -4.21
CA LYS A 34 8.28 14.00 -3.75
C LYS A 34 8.58 13.46 -2.36
N ALA A 35 9.75 12.84 -2.21
CA ALA A 35 10.17 12.24 -0.96
C ALA A 35 11.67 12.42 -0.71
N ARG A 36 12.06 12.31 0.56
CA ARG A 36 13.48 12.36 0.98
C ARG A 36 13.78 11.38 2.10
N GLY A 37 15.00 10.86 2.10
CA GLY A 37 15.48 9.91 3.10
C GLY A 37 14.55 8.69 3.23
N ARG A 38 14.19 8.33 4.47
CA ARG A 38 13.36 7.15 4.77
C ARG A 38 11.97 7.17 4.13
N ALA A 39 11.44 8.34 3.76
CA ALA A 39 10.13 8.46 3.13
C ALA A 39 10.13 7.97 1.67
N ILE A 40 11.31 7.74 1.07
CA ILE A 40 11.44 7.23 -0.30
C ILE A 40 10.76 5.87 -0.45
N THR A 41 10.92 4.97 0.52
CA THR A 41 10.24 3.65 0.51
C THR A 41 8.73 3.83 0.42
N THR A 42 8.16 4.72 1.24
CA THR A 42 6.72 5.01 1.21
C THR A 42 6.29 5.64 -0.11
N ALA A 43 7.13 6.45 -0.76
CA ALA A 43 6.80 7.03 -2.06
C ALA A 43 6.68 5.96 -3.15
N VAL A 44 7.59 4.99 -3.15
CA VAL A 44 7.55 3.83 -4.05
C VAL A 44 6.30 2.98 -3.77
N ASP A 45 5.98 2.71 -2.50
CA ASP A 45 4.76 1.98 -2.13
C ASP A 45 3.50 2.70 -2.63
N VAL A 46 3.44 4.04 -2.50
CA VAL A 46 2.30 4.84 -2.95
C VAL A 46 2.15 4.80 -4.48
N ALA A 47 3.26 4.88 -5.22
CA ALA A 47 3.26 4.77 -6.67
C ALA A 47 2.74 3.39 -7.12
N GLU A 48 3.27 2.32 -6.55
CA GLU A 48 2.90 0.94 -6.90
C GLU A 48 1.46 0.60 -6.50
N ILE A 49 1.00 1.03 -5.32
CA ILE A 49 -0.39 0.81 -4.90
C ILE A 49 -1.32 1.57 -5.85
N THR A 50 -1.02 2.82 -6.19
CA THR A 50 -1.84 3.62 -7.11
C THR A 50 -1.97 2.93 -8.47
N ARG A 51 -0.84 2.53 -9.07
CA ARG A 51 -0.80 1.90 -10.39
C ARG A 51 -1.44 0.51 -10.43
N ASN A 52 -1.11 -0.35 -9.45
CA ASN A 52 -1.49 -1.77 -9.52
C ASN A 52 -2.88 -2.06 -8.93
N ARG A 53 -3.34 -1.24 -7.97
CA ARG A 53 -4.63 -1.48 -7.30
C ARG A 53 -5.76 -0.59 -7.83
N TYR A 54 -5.44 0.63 -8.24
CA TYR A 54 -6.46 1.65 -8.49
C TYR A 54 -6.49 2.14 -9.93
N MET A 55 -5.35 2.28 -10.60
CA MET A 55 -5.27 2.80 -11.97
C MET A 55 -4.55 1.82 -12.88
N ASN A 56 -5.23 0.70 -13.15
CA ASN A 56 -4.72 -0.32 -14.07
C ASN A 56 -4.42 0.31 -15.44
N LYS A 57 -3.31 -0.11 -16.06
CA LYS A 57 -2.78 0.42 -17.33
C LYS A 57 -2.19 1.84 -17.28
N MET A 58 -1.91 2.36 -16.09
CA MET A 58 -1.05 3.54 -15.96
C MET A 58 0.34 3.26 -16.55
N GLU A 59 0.88 4.26 -17.25
CA GLU A 59 2.23 4.24 -17.81
C GLU A 59 3.29 4.01 -16.72
N HIS A 60 4.49 3.62 -17.15
CA HIS A 60 5.60 3.48 -16.19
C HIS A 60 5.99 4.86 -15.66
N PRO A 61 6.16 5.01 -14.33
CA PRO A 61 6.54 6.30 -13.76
C PRO A 61 7.91 6.77 -14.22
N GLU A 62 8.06 8.08 -14.40
CA GLU A 62 9.38 8.69 -14.52
C GLU A 62 9.95 8.91 -13.11
N ILE A 63 11.21 8.51 -12.90
CA ILE A 63 11.86 8.59 -11.58
C ILE A 63 13.10 9.47 -11.69
N THR A 64 13.12 10.55 -10.92
CA THR A 64 14.30 11.38 -10.72
C THR A 64 14.82 11.18 -9.31
N ILE A 65 16.12 10.91 -9.15
CA ILE A 65 16.79 10.87 -7.85
C ILE A 65 17.75 12.05 -7.71
N GLY A 66 18.02 12.44 -6.48
CA GLY A 66 18.93 13.54 -6.19
C GLY A 66 19.46 13.49 -4.77
N THR A 67 20.17 14.55 -4.41
CA THR A 67 20.63 14.82 -3.06
C THR A 67 20.33 16.27 -2.74
N GLU A 68 19.74 16.51 -1.58
CA GLU A 68 19.45 17.84 -1.06
C GLU A 68 20.21 18.04 0.24
N GLN A 69 20.79 19.22 0.44
CA GLN A 69 21.44 19.57 1.69
C GLN A 69 20.39 20.13 2.65
N VAL A 70 20.18 19.44 3.77
CA VAL A 70 19.24 19.82 4.81
C VAL A 70 20.03 20.28 6.03
N GLU A 71 19.63 21.42 6.57
CA GLU A 71 20.17 21.96 7.81
C GLU A 71 19.25 21.56 8.97
N ASP A 72 19.86 21.08 10.06
CA ASP A 72 19.19 20.61 11.27
C ASP A 72 20.08 21.02 12.47
N ASP A 73 19.65 20.74 13.69
CA ASP A 73 20.36 21.14 14.93
C ASP A 73 21.80 20.59 15.03
N ARG A 74 22.14 19.59 14.20
CA ARG A 74 23.45 18.94 14.11
C ARG A 74 24.32 19.44 12.95
N GLY A 75 23.89 20.49 12.26
CA GLY A 75 24.56 21.06 11.09
C GLY A 75 23.99 20.57 9.76
N LYS A 76 24.71 20.88 8.68
CA LYS A 76 24.30 20.55 7.30
C LYS A 76 24.57 19.08 7.00
N ARG A 77 23.56 18.37 6.48
CA ARG A 77 23.69 16.99 6.01
C ARG A 77 23.08 16.81 4.63
N ASN A 78 23.64 15.88 3.87
CA ASN A 78 23.09 15.46 2.59
C ASN A 78 22.00 14.41 2.81
N VAL A 79 20.86 14.57 2.14
CA VAL A 79 19.74 13.65 2.21
C VAL A 79 19.35 13.27 0.78
N SER A 80 19.24 11.97 0.52
CA SER A 80 18.76 11.48 -0.77
C SER A 80 17.32 11.94 -1.01
N THR A 81 17.02 12.35 -2.23
CA THR A 81 15.68 12.76 -2.67
C THR A 81 15.22 11.90 -3.84
N MET A 82 13.91 11.75 -3.96
CA MET A 82 13.27 11.09 -5.09
C MET A 82 12.02 11.86 -5.49
N THR A 83 11.83 12.02 -6.79
CA THR A 83 10.59 12.47 -7.42
C THR A 83 10.10 11.35 -8.32
N ILE A 84 8.88 10.89 -8.09
CA ILE A 84 8.18 9.93 -8.95
C ILE A 84 7.07 10.70 -9.66
N ILE A 85 7.07 10.68 -10.98
CA ILE A 85 6.05 11.34 -11.81
C ILE A 85 5.12 10.26 -12.32
N LEU A 86 3.86 10.34 -11.90
CA LEU A 86 2.79 9.45 -12.33
C LEU A 86 1.95 10.18 -13.39
N ASN A 87 1.82 9.57 -14.57
CA ASN A 87 0.99 10.06 -15.66
C ASN A 87 -0.24 9.18 -15.79
N LYS A 88 -1.41 9.79 -15.74
CA LYS A 88 -2.71 9.10 -15.85
C LYS A 88 -2.83 8.33 -17.17
N GLY A 89 -2.33 8.89 -18.27
CA GLY A 89 -2.50 8.29 -19.60
C GLY A 89 -3.98 7.99 -19.88
N GLU A 90 -4.27 6.79 -20.36
CA GLU A 90 -5.65 6.29 -20.57
C GLU A 90 -6.31 5.72 -19.30
N ALA A 91 -5.61 5.73 -18.15
CA ALA A 91 -6.12 5.13 -16.92
C ALA A 91 -7.26 5.97 -16.32
N VAL A 92 -8.38 5.32 -16.04
CA VAL A 92 -9.56 5.96 -15.42
C VAL A 92 -9.55 5.72 -13.93
N VAL A 93 -9.85 6.75 -13.13
CA VAL A 93 -10.00 6.63 -11.68
C VAL A 93 -11.31 5.89 -11.40
N PRO A 94 -11.30 4.68 -10.80
CA PRO A 94 -12.54 3.99 -10.47
C PRO A 94 -13.25 4.75 -9.35
N GLN A 95 -14.50 5.19 -9.57
CA GLN A 95 -15.24 5.97 -8.57
C GLN A 95 -15.44 5.19 -7.25
N GLU A 96 -15.61 3.86 -7.33
CA GLU A 96 -15.68 2.98 -6.15
C GLU A 96 -14.43 3.02 -5.26
N ALA A 97 -13.26 3.37 -5.81
CA ALA A 97 -12.01 3.41 -5.05
C ALA A 97 -12.00 4.50 -3.97
N LEU A 98 -12.70 5.61 -4.22
CA LEU A 98 -12.81 6.74 -3.30
C LEU A 98 -13.79 6.46 -2.15
N GLU A 99 -14.77 5.58 -2.38
CA GLU A 99 -15.82 5.24 -1.41
C GLU A 99 -15.43 4.08 -0.49
N ARG A 100 -14.49 3.23 -0.92
CA ARG A 100 -13.95 2.15 -0.11
C ARG A 100 -13.06 2.70 1.00
N ARG A 101 -13.67 3.08 2.13
CA ARG A 101 -12.93 3.25 3.40
C ARG A 101 -12.13 1.96 3.66
N PRO A 102 -10.89 2.05 4.18
CA PRO A 102 -10.13 0.86 4.50
C PRO A 102 -10.95 0.01 5.47
N ARG A 103 -11.42 -1.16 5.01
CA ARG A 103 -12.03 -2.16 5.89
C ARG A 103 -10.94 -2.52 6.91
N ARG A 104 -11.04 -1.99 8.13
CA ARG A 104 -10.47 -2.69 9.29
C ARG A 104 -11.27 -3.99 9.35
N GLN A 105 -10.77 -5.06 8.74
CA GLN A 105 -11.21 -6.38 9.16
C GLN A 105 -10.81 -6.48 10.63
N PRO A 106 -11.76 -6.69 11.56
CA PRO A 106 -11.40 -7.19 12.87
C PRO A 106 -10.57 -8.45 12.63
N ARG A 107 -9.42 -8.59 13.31
CA ARG A 107 -8.75 -9.88 13.36
C ARG A 107 -9.75 -10.81 14.04
N GLU A 108 -10.38 -11.72 13.29
CA GLU A 108 -11.05 -12.86 13.89
C GLU A 108 -9.99 -13.59 14.72
N SER A 109 -10.19 -13.64 16.02
CA SER A 109 -9.41 -14.47 16.93
C SER A 109 -9.61 -15.90 16.47
N SER A 110 -8.55 -16.54 16.01
CA SER A 110 -8.50 -17.96 15.68
C SER A 110 -8.70 -18.77 16.96
N GLU A 111 -9.95 -19.07 17.32
CA GLU A 111 -10.26 -20.29 18.06
C GLU A 111 -10.23 -21.42 17.02
N GLU A 112 -9.20 -22.25 17.07
CA GLU A 112 -9.17 -23.50 16.29
C GLU A 112 -10.24 -24.45 16.86
N PRO A 113 -11.07 -25.09 16.02
CA PRO A 113 -12.05 -26.05 16.50
C PRO A 113 -11.33 -27.30 16.98
N VAL A 114 -11.62 -27.73 18.21
CA VAL A 114 -11.13 -29.00 18.78
C VAL A 114 -11.81 -30.14 18.01
N GLU A 115 -11.03 -30.96 17.30
CA GLU A 115 -11.53 -32.20 16.68
C GLU A 115 -11.98 -33.16 17.80
N VAL A 116 -13.28 -33.47 17.81
CA VAL A 116 -13.84 -34.52 18.67
C VAL A 116 -13.55 -35.86 18.01
N VAL A 117 -12.63 -36.63 18.59
CA VAL A 117 -12.33 -37.99 18.16
C VAL A 117 -13.36 -38.92 18.82
N GLU A 118 -14.31 -39.44 18.04
CA GLU A 118 -15.16 -40.55 18.50
C GLU A 118 -14.35 -41.86 18.39
N GLU A 119 -13.90 -42.40 19.53
CA GLU A 119 -13.34 -43.75 19.60
C GLU A 119 -14.46 -44.78 19.39
N ILE A 120 -14.42 -45.45 18.24
CA ILE A 120 -15.23 -46.63 17.95
C ILE A 120 -14.66 -47.79 18.78
N VAL A 121 -15.42 -48.23 19.78
CA VAL A 121 -15.15 -49.46 20.52
C VAL A 121 -15.49 -50.65 19.62
N VAL A 122 -14.47 -51.29 19.05
CA VAL A 122 -14.62 -52.61 18.43
C VAL A 122 -14.42 -53.65 19.52
N ILE A 123 -15.51 -54.30 19.92
CA ILE A 123 -15.49 -55.47 20.79
C ILE A 123 -15.20 -56.67 19.89
N GLU A 124 -13.98 -57.20 19.93
CA GLU A 124 -13.69 -58.54 19.42
C GLU A 124 -14.10 -59.55 20.49
N GLU A 125 -15.20 -60.27 20.27
CA GLU A 125 -15.55 -61.46 21.06
C GLU A 125 -14.61 -62.61 20.67
N GLU A 126 -13.75 -63.04 21.60
CA GLU A 126 -13.03 -64.31 21.47
C GLU A 126 -14.00 -65.49 21.69
N PRO A 127 -13.97 -66.54 20.85
CA PRO A 127 -14.79 -67.72 21.08
C PRO A 127 -14.22 -68.59 22.21
N GLU A 128 -15.09 -69.01 23.14
CA GLU A 128 -14.77 -69.89 24.27
C GLU A 128 -14.24 -71.27 23.82
N PRO A 129 -13.24 -71.85 24.52
CA PRO A 129 -12.76 -73.19 24.22
C PRO A 129 -13.59 -74.30 24.92
N VAL A 130 -14.22 -75.14 24.08
CA VAL A 130 -14.69 -76.55 24.21
C VAL A 130 -15.51 -76.96 25.43
#